data_AF-A0A2T0SE42-F1
#
_entry.id   AF-A0A2T0SE42-F1
#
_cell.length_a   1.000
_cell.length_b   1.000
_cell.length_c   1.000
_cell.angle_alpha   90.00
_cell.angle_beta   90.00
_cell.angle_gamma   90.00
#
_symmetry.space_group_name_H-M   'P 1'
#
loop_
_entity.id
_entity.type
_entity.pdbx_description
1 polymer ?
#
loop_
_entity_poly.entity_id
_entity_poly.type
_entity_poly.pdbx_seq_one_letter_code
_entity_poly.pdbx_strand_id
1 'polypeptide(L)'
;MRALTIGLAAVLLTGVAVAPPAAAKGPKAVEDVVRFVDPLIGSANGGNTYPGAVRPFGMISWSPTSTRGDQTNTGAANGYAYDATRVRGFGLTHVNGAGCHPGAAGDVPIMPFVGDVTSSPTADVRDEVYASDFRHEDESATPGRYRVALASGASADLAVTTRAGIGDFAFPKGAKGSLLFRVSNSLNGSEDAEVTIDPAARTVSGSVLTGAFCGRRANGGANNKKTYYRLYFTASFDRAFAANGTWVDGALNAGATSAHGGEGYETGAARAGRGSGGYVTFDTASDDDVRVRVGISYTSADAAKRNLAKEIGAGDDVDSVAADAGGSGRGSCATSRSPAVPTTSSRPSTPPCTTPSCSPTCPATSTAPTSAATGWCTASNAGSGRSTATSPAGTSTARTPSCWRCSNPASRATTPSPC
;
A
#
# COMPACT_ATOMS: atom_id res chain seq x y z
N MET A 1 -8.18 85.31 -48.82
CA MET A 1 -9.52 85.92 -48.71
C MET A 1 -10.27 85.22 -47.59
N ARG A 2 -10.84 86.00 -46.66
CA ARG A 2 -11.98 85.69 -45.76
C ARG A 2 -11.83 84.47 -44.82
N ALA A 3 -11.50 84.66 -43.55
CA ALA A 3 -12.42 85.00 -42.44
C ALA A 3 -13.51 83.93 -42.20
N LEU A 4 -13.45 83.22 -41.07
CA LEU A 4 -14.62 82.99 -40.21
C LEU A 4 -14.23 82.43 -38.83
N THR A 5 -14.63 83.18 -37.81
CA THR A 5 -14.69 82.87 -36.37
C THR A 5 -15.87 81.97 -36.03
N ILE A 6 -15.66 80.88 -35.30
CA ILE A 6 -16.64 80.15 -34.46
C ILE A 6 -15.77 79.46 -33.39
N GLY A 7 -15.94 79.57 -32.07
CA GLY A 7 -17.10 79.79 -31.22
C GLY A 7 -16.92 78.82 -30.05
N LEU A 8 -16.49 79.33 -28.91
CA LEU A 8 -16.12 78.60 -27.70
C LEU A 8 -17.35 77.90 -27.09
N ALA A 9 -17.34 76.56 -26.99
CA ALA A 9 -18.28 75.79 -26.18
C ALA A 9 -17.49 74.88 -25.23
N ALA A 10 -17.23 75.38 -24.02
CA ALA A 10 -16.65 74.61 -22.94
C ALA A 10 -17.75 73.74 -22.30
N VAL A 11 -17.83 72.48 -22.72
CA VAL A 11 -18.66 71.46 -22.06
C VAL A 11 -17.85 70.89 -20.90
N LEU A 12 -18.23 71.23 -19.66
CA LEU A 12 -17.74 70.55 -18.46
C LEU A 12 -18.29 69.12 -18.43
N LEU A 13 -17.48 68.14 -18.85
CA LEU A 13 -17.71 66.73 -18.54
C LEU A 13 -17.32 66.47 -17.08
N THR A 14 -18.32 66.43 -16.19
CA THR A 14 -18.18 65.72 -14.92
C THR A 14 -18.84 64.36 -15.08
N GLY A 15 -18.04 63.29 -15.02
CA GLY A 15 -18.50 61.95 -15.38
C GLY A 15 -17.65 60.83 -14.78
N VAL A 16 -17.80 60.67 -13.46
CA VAL A 16 -17.67 59.44 -12.64
C VAL A 16 -16.54 58.48 -12.99
N ALA A 17 -15.47 58.51 -12.17
CA ALA A 17 -14.51 57.40 -12.10
C ALA A 17 -15.23 56.16 -11.55
N VAL A 18 -15.63 55.24 -12.42
CA VAL A 18 -16.10 53.91 -12.03
C VAL A 18 -14.87 53.16 -11.52
N ALA A 19 -14.76 53.03 -10.20
CA ALA A 19 -13.77 52.15 -9.60
C ALA A 19 -14.03 50.73 -10.13
N PRO A 20 -13.02 50.03 -10.70
CA PRO A 20 -13.21 48.66 -11.12
C PRO A 20 -13.69 47.83 -9.92
N PRO A 21 -14.67 46.93 -10.09
CA PRO A 21 -15.11 46.09 -8.99
C PRO A 21 -13.89 45.38 -8.43
N ALA A 22 -13.66 45.55 -7.12
CA ALA A 22 -12.59 44.86 -6.43
C ALA A 22 -12.73 43.38 -6.75
N ALA A 23 -11.74 42.81 -7.45
CA ALA A 23 -11.74 41.39 -7.79
C ALA A 23 -11.96 40.62 -6.48
N ALA A 24 -13.11 39.95 -6.37
CA ALA A 24 -13.42 39.14 -5.22
C ALA A 24 -12.24 38.19 -5.03
N LYS A 25 -11.57 38.26 -3.87
CA LYS A 25 -10.52 37.30 -3.53
C LYS A 25 -11.16 35.92 -3.67
N GLY A 26 -10.70 35.16 -4.66
CA GLY A 26 -11.15 33.78 -4.85
C GLY A 26 -11.01 33.01 -3.53
N PRO A 27 -11.79 31.93 -3.34
CA PRO A 27 -11.72 31.15 -2.11
C PRO A 27 -10.26 30.78 -1.83
N LYS A 28 -9.82 31.02 -0.58
CA LYS A 28 -8.46 30.66 -0.15
C LYS A 28 -8.27 29.17 -0.46
N ALA A 29 -7.23 28.85 -1.22
CA ALA A 29 -6.85 27.46 -1.45
C ALA A 29 -6.56 26.80 -0.09
N VAL A 30 -7.00 25.56 0.08
CA VAL A 30 -6.64 24.82 1.29
C VAL A 30 -5.16 24.47 1.21
N GLU A 31 -4.36 25.00 2.14
CA GLU A 31 -2.89 24.91 2.08
C GLU A 31 -2.38 23.52 2.46
N ASP A 32 -3.07 22.82 3.35
CA ASP A 32 -2.79 21.43 3.71
C ASP A 32 -4.00 20.55 3.39
N VAL A 33 -3.96 19.95 2.21
CA VAL A 33 -4.99 19.00 1.74
C VAL A 33 -4.74 17.59 2.25
N VAL A 34 -3.52 17.27 2.68
CA VAL A 34 -3.13 15.93 3.13
C VAL A 34 -3.81 15.59 4.46
N ARG A 35 -4.07 16.58 5.31
CA ARG A 35 -4.85 16.41 6.56
C ARG A 35 -6.27 15.89 6.39
N PHE A 36 -6.82 15.90 5.17
CA PHE A 36 -8.16 15.36 4.88
C PHE A 36 -8.12 13.93 4.36
N VAL A 37 -6.93 13.37 4.14
CA VAL A 37 -6.79 11.98 3.72
C VAL A 37 -6.87 11.10 4.95
N ASP A 38 -7.90 10.25 4.97
CA ASP A 38 -8.06 9.17 5.93
C ASP A 38 -7.82 7.83 5.21
N PRO A 39 -6.66 7.18 5.42
CA PRO A 39 -6.34 5.89 4.80
C PRO A 39 -7.21 4.72 5.25
N LEU A 40 -7.96 4.84 6.35
CA LEU A 40 -8.89 3.80 6.81
C LEU A 40 -10.17 3.78 5.97
N ILE A 41 -10.49 4.85 5.24
CA ILE A 41 -11.65 4.86 4.34
C ILE A 41 -11.47 3.83 3.22
N GLY A 42 -12.49 2.99 3.03
CA GLY A 42 -12.51 1.90 2.04
C GLY A 42 -11.96 0.56 2.56
N SER A 43 -11.47 0.52 3.81
CA SER A 43 -10.95 -0.70 4.42
C SER A 43 -12.05 -1.61 5.01
N ALA A 44 -13.30 -1.15 4.99
CA ALA A 44 -14.49 -1.89 5.38
C ALA A 44 -15.45 -2.11 4.19
N ASN A 45 -16.43 -3.01 4.36
CA ASN A 45 -17.59 -3.17 3.47
C ASN A 45 -17.25 -3.35 1.97
N GLY A 46 -16.14 -4.04 1.66
CA GLY A 46 -15.79 -4.42 0.29
C GLY A 46 -15.11 -3.34 -0.54
N GLY A 47 -14.64 -2.23 0.06
CA GLY A 47 -13.76 -1.30 -0.64
C GLY A 47 -12.38 -1.89 -0.96
N ASN A 48 -11.90 -2.79 -0.09
CA ASN A 48 -10.62 -3.48 -0.21
C ASN A 48 -9.43 -2.50 -0.33
N THR A 49 -9.42 -1.40 0.42
CA THR A 49 -8.20 -0.59 0.60
C THR A 49 -7.38 -1.13 1.78
N TYR A 50 -6.20 -0.56 2.00
CA TYR A 50 -5.33 -0.88 3.12
C TYR A 50 -4.80 0.41 3.75
N PRO A 51 -4.63 0.48 5.09
CA PRO A 51 -4.30 1.73 5.79
C PRO A 51 -2.80 1.98 5.97
N GLY A 52 -1.93 1.07 5.50
CA GLY A 52 -0.50 1.13 5.75
C GLY A 52 0.23 2.35 5.20
N ALA A 53 1.49 2.44 5.59
CA ALA A 53 2.41 3.47 5.12
C ALA A 53 2.65 3.30 3.61
N VAL A 54 2.18 4.27 2.83
CA VAL A 54 2.34 4.31 1.38
C VAL A 54 2.50 5.75 0.89
N ARG A 55 3.37 5.95 -0.11
CA ARG A 55 3.50 7.22 -0.84
C ARG A 55 2.75 7.13 -2.17
N PRO A 56 2.36 8.29 -2.77
CA PRO A 56 1.94 8.31 -4.17
C PRO A 56 2.91 7.50 -5.05
N PHE A 57 2.39 6.49 -5.76
CA PHE A 57 3.12 5.61 -6.68
C PHE A 57 4.32 4.85 -6.07
N GLY A 58 4.31 4.66 -4.74
CA GLY A 58 5.33 3.89 -4.02
C GLY A 58 5.33 2.41 -4.41
N MET A 59 6.53 1.82 -4.49
CA MET A 59 6.73 0.38 -4.68
C MET A 59 6.49 -0.39 -3.39
N ILE A 60 6.93 0.20 -2.26
CA ILE A 60 6.67 -0.33 -0.92
C ILE A 60 5.33 0.22 -0.40
N SER A 61 4.56 -0.66 0.21
CA SER A 61 3.29 -0.37 0.88
C SER A 61 3.26 -1.19 2.16
N TRP A 62 3.85 -0.63 3.22
CA TRP A 62 4.06 -1.33 4.48
C TRP A 62 2.80 -1.25 5.33
N SER A 63 1.98 -2.31 5.28
CA SER A 63 0.61 -2.28 5.79
C SER A 63 0.28 -3.50 6.65
N PRO A 64 -0.59 -3.36 7.67
CA PRO A 64 -1.09 -4.49 8.45
C PRO A 64 -1.82 -5.53 7.58
N THR A 65 -1.68 -6.79 7.98
CA THR A 65 -2.51 -7.90 7.53
C THR A 65 -3.37 -8.40 8.68
N SER A 66 -4.67 -8.10 8.60
CA SER A 66 -5.69 -8.54 9.53
C SER A 66 -5.98 -10.05 9.41
N THR A 67 -6.43 -10.66 10.50
CA THR A 67 -6.85 -12.07 10.55
C THR A 67 -8.12 -12.23 11.39
N ARG A 68 -8.88 -13.29 11.10
CA ARG A 68 -10.02 -13.75 11.91
C ARG A 68 -9.74 -15.12 12.55
N GLY A 69 -8.47 -15.45 12.75
CA GLY A 69 -8.04 -16.72 13.33
C GLY A 69 -7.91 -17.86 12.31
N ASP A 70 -7.54 -17.54 11.08
CA ASP A 70 -7.25 -18.51 10.02
C ASP A 70 -6.09 -18.01 9.17
N GLN A 71 -4.89 -18.50 9.46
CA GLN A 71 -3.66 -18.16 8.73
C GLN A 71 -3.70 -18.66 7.29
N THR A 72 -4.46 -19.74 7.02
CA THR A 72 -4.58 -20.32 5.68
C THR A 72 -5.47 -19.49 4.77
N ASN A 73 -6.04 -18.42 5.31
CA ASN A 73 -6.91 -17.48 4.63
C ASN A 73 -6.54 -16.02 4.97
N THR A 74 -7.17 -15.06 4.31
CA THR A 74 -7.06 -13.64 4.64
C THR A 74 -8.42 -13.07 5.02
N GLY A 75 -8.45 -12.16 6.00
CA GLY A 75 -9.66 -11.46 6.41
C GLY A 75 -10.22 -10.54 5.33
N ALA A 76 -9.37 -10.03 4.43
CA ALA A 76 -9.73 -9.23 3.27
C ALA A 76 -8.78 -9.49 2.09
N ALA A 77 -9.28 -9.31 0.87
CA ALA A 77 -8.49 -9.47 -0.35
C ALA A 77 -7.15 -8.69 -0.29
N ASN A 78 -7.14 -7.47 0.25
CA ASN A 78 -5.92 -6.67 0.28
C ASN A 78 -5.27 -6.61 1.66
N GLY A 79 -5.40 -7.69 2.43
CA GLY A 79 -4.72 -7.93 3.70
C GLY A 79 -5.44 -7.34 4.91
N TYR A 80 -6.13 -6.22 4.79
CA TYR A 80 -6.76 -5.54 5.93
C TYR A 80 -8.28 -5.39 5.78
N ALA A 81 -9.02 -5.76 6.82
CA ALA A 81 -10.44 -5.47 7.00
C ALA A 81 -10.61 -4.68 8.30
N TYR A 82 -11.26 -3.51 8.25
CA TYR A 82 -11.45 -2.66 9.43
C TYR A 82 -12.15 -3.40 10.58
N ASP A 83 -13.13 -4.25 10.28
CA ASP A 83 -13.88 -5.02 11.28
C ASP A 83 -13.10 -6.21 11.87
N ALA A 84 -11.86 -6.46 11.42
CA ALA A 84 -10.99 -7.51 11.93
C ALA A 84 -9.87 -6.92 12.81
N THR A 85 -10.10 -6.89 14.13
CA THR A 85 -9.23 -6.24 15.12
C THR A 85 -8.08 -7.13 15.62
N ARG A 86 -7.56 -8.02 14.77
CA ARG A 86 -6.40 -8.88 15.04
C ARG A 86 -5.46 -8.84 13.85
N VAL A 87 -4.17 -8.65 14.09
CA VAL A 87 -3.14 -8.52 13.06
C VAL A 87 -2.13 -9.65 13.17
N ARG A 88 -1.71 -10.18 12.01
CA ARG A 88 -0.76 -11.29 11.91
C ARG A 88 0.57 -10.92 11.24
N GLY A 89 0.81 -9.62 11.06
CA GLY A 89 2.04 -9.05 10.53
C GLY A 89 1.79 -7.82 9.67
N PHE A 90 2.89 -7.19 9.26
CA PHE A 90 2.92 -6.01 8.40
C PHE A 90 3.67 -6.35 7.11
N GLY A 91 2.94 -6.57 6.02
CA GLY A 91 3.50 -6.91 4.70
C GLY A 91 4.10 -5.70 4.01
N LEU A 92 5.14 -5.90 3.19
CA LEU A 92 5.90 -4.84 2.52
C LEU A 92 5.25 -4.37 1.20
N THR A 93 4.29 -5.11 0.66
CA THR A 93 3.65 -4.84 -0.62
C THR A 93 2.15 -5.08 -0.51
N HIS A 94 1.31 -4.26 -1.13
CA HIS A 94 -0.14 -4.43 -1.14
C HIS A 94 -0.75 -3.88 -2.43
N VAL A 95 -1.79 -4.56 -2.94
CA VAL A 95 -2.57 -4.10 -4.10
C VAL A 95 -3.82 -3.39 -3.60
N ASN A 96 -4.09 -2.17 -4.08
CA ASN A 96 -5.23 -1.38 -3.59
C ASN A 96 -6.49 -1.67 -4.42
N GLY A 97 -7.63 -1.88 -3.77
CA GLY A 97 -8.94 -1.97 -4.43
C GLY A 97 -9.18 -3.24 -5.25
N ALA A 98 -8.33 -4.26 -5.16
CA ALA A 98 -8.59 -5.54 -5.81
C ALA A 98 -9.76 -6.29 -5.15
N GLY A 99 -10.71 -6.76 -5.96
CA GLY A 99 -11.92 -7.44 -5.51
C GLY A 99 -11.84 -8.97 -5.47
N CYS A 100 -10.72 -9.56 -5.86
CA CYS A 100 -10.55 -11.02 -5.86
C CYS A 100 -9.93 -11.49 -4.54
N HIS A 101 -10.49 -12.52 -3.94
CA HIS A 101 -9.97 -13.14 -2.72
C HIS A 101 -8.89 -14.18 -3.06
N PRO A 102 -7.87 -14.46 -2.20
CA PRO A 102 -7.39 -13.70 -1.05
C PRO A 102 -6.51 -12.50 -1.49
N GLY A 103 -6.61 -12.06 -2.74
CA GLY A 103 -5.93 -10.89 -3.32
C GLY A 103 -4.56 -11.16 -3.91
N ALA A 104 -3.63 -10.22 -3.72
CA ALA A 104 -2.24 -10.32 -4.13
C ALA A 104 -1.32 -9.50 -3.23
N ALA A 105 -0.03 -9.83 -3.33
CA ALA A 105 1.04 -9.20 -2.57
C ALA A 105 0.91 -9.56 -1.08
N GLY A 106 1.06 -8.60 -0.18
CA GLY A 106 1.25 -8.82 1.26
C GLY A 106 2.55 -9.55 1.53
N ASP A 107 3.58 -9.29 0.73
CA ASP A 107 4.82 -10.04 0.75
C ASP A 107 5.64 -9.73 2.00
N VAL A 108 6.32 -10.76 2.51
CA VAL A 108 7.24 -10.68 3.66
C VAL A 108 6.60 -9.97 4.87
N PRO A 109 5.49 -10.49 5.45
CA PRO A 109 4.96 -9.93 6.69
C PRO A 109 5.98 -9.96 7.81
N ILE A 110 6.20 -8.79 8.43
CA ILE A 110 7.02 -8.63 9.63
C ILE A 110 6.09 -8.49 10.82
N MET A 111 6.22 -9.33 11.85
CA MET A 111 5.35 -9.29 13.03
C MET A 111 6.18 -9.11 14.32
N PRO A 112 5.94 -8.06 15.12
CA PRO A 112 6.48 -7.98 16.47
C PRO A 112 5.77 -8.98 17.39
N PHE A 113 6.54 -9.73 18.15
CA PHE A 113 6.08 -10.75 19.06
C PHE A 113 6.73 -10.58 20.43
N VAL A 114 5.94 -10.72 21.50
CA VAL A 114 6.41 -10.61 22.88
C VAL A 114 6.39 -12.01 23.49
N GLY A 115 7.55 -12.53 23.85
CA GLY A 115 7.72 -13.86 24.43
C GLY A 115 8.73 -14.72 23.68
N ASP A 116 8.75 -16.01 24.02
CA ASP A 116 9.63 -17.00 23.39
C ASP A 116 8.99 -17.59 22.12
N VAL A 117 9.76 -17.63 21.03
CA VAL A 117 9.35 -18.35 19.81
C VAL A 117 9.60 -19.83 20.04
N THR A 118 8.58 -20.56 20.50
CA THR A 118 8.68 -21.99 20.88
C THR A 118 8.14 -22.97 19.86
N SER A 119 7.50 -22.48 18.79
CA SER A 119 6.92 -23.29 17.73
C SER A 119 7.06 -22.57 16.38
N SER A 120 6.84 -23.29 15.27
CA SER A 120 6.83 -22.67 13.96
C SER A 120 5.61 -21.75 13.79
N PRO A 121 5.78 -20.48 13.40
CA PRO A 121 4.66 -19.60 13.10
C PRO A 121 3.72 -20.09 11.98
N THR A 122 4.18 -20.93 11.06
CA THR A 122 3.30 -21.52 10.02
C THR A 122 2.44 -22.65 10.57
N ALA A 123 2.82 -23.27 11.69
CA ALA A 123 2.02 -24.27 12.39
C ALA A 123 0.90 -23.66 13.24
N ASP A 124 0.96 -22.36 13.55
CA ASP A 124 -0.10 -21.61 14.23
C ASP A 124 -1.26 -21.27 13.27
N VAL A 125 -1.94 -22.31 12.80
CA VAL A 125 -2.97 -22.19 11.75
C VAL A 125 -4.17 -21.36 12.17
N ARG A 126 -4.37 -21.14 13.48
CA ARG A 126 -5.46 -20.35 14.06
C ARG A 126 -5.04 -18.95 14.51
N ASP A 127 -3.80 -18.54 14.25
CA ASP A 127 -3.25 -17.25 14.69
C ASP A 127 -3.48 -17.01 16.21
N GLU A 128 -3.33 -18.06 17.01
CA GLU A 128 -3.54 -18.05 18.46
C GLU A 128 -2.32 -17.49 19.21
N VAL A 129 -1.12 -17.70 18.65
CA VAL A 129 0.16 -17.42 19.32
C VAL A 129 0.87 -16.24 18.66
N TYR A 130 1.00 -16.23 17.34
CA TYR A 130 1.86 -15.28 16.59
C TYR A 130 1.06 -14.16 15.90
N ALA A 131 -0.11 -13.85 16.42
CA ALA A 131 -0.92 -12.69 16.07
C ALA A 131 -1.31 -11.92 17.33
N SER A 132 -1.69 -10.66 17.17
CA SER A 132 -2.10 -9.84 18.30
C SER A 132 -3.35 -9.05 17.98
N ASP A 133 -4.21 -8.92 18.98
CA ASP A 133 -5.37 -8.03 18.90
C ASP A 133 -4.90 -6.57 18.98
N PHE A 134 -5.69 -5.65 18.43
CA PHE A 134 -5.49 -4.21 18.58
C PHE A 134 -6.84 -3.51 18.69
N ARG A 135 -6.82 -2.21 18.96
CA ARG A 135 -8.02 -1.36 18.96
C ARG A 135 -7.81 -0.18 18.04
N HIS A 136 -8.86 0.29 17.37
CA HIS A 136 -8.74 1.43 16.45
C HIS A 136 -8.42 2.75 17.18
N GLU A 137 -8.74 2.86 18.47
CA GLU A 137 -8.32 4.00 19.29
C GLU A 137 -6.79 4.08 19.44
N ASP A 138 -6.11 2.94 19.29
CA ASP A 138 -4.66 2.78 19.36
C ASP A 138 -4.01 2.64 17.96
N GLU A 139 -4.79 2.87 16.89
CA GLU A 139 -4.37 2.81 15.49
C GLU A 139 -4.41 4.21 14.87
N SER A 140 -3.39 4.56 14.09
CA SER A 140 -3.38 5.79 13.30
C SER A 140 -2.74 5.57 11.95
N ALA A 141 -3.37 6.13 10.93
CA ALA A 141 -2.92 6.04 9.54
C ALA A 141 -2.93 7.43 8.92
N THR A 142 -1.81 7.80 8.30
CA THR A 142 -1.67 9.03 7.52
C THR A 142 -0.87 8.75 6.26
N PRO A 143 -0.92 9.60 5.22
CA PRO A 143 -0.12 9.37 4.02
C PRO A 143 1.37 9.21 4.32
N GLY A 144 1.91 8.02 4.02
CA GLY A 144 3.30 7.68 4.27
C GLY A 144 3.63 7.15 5.66
N ARG A 145 2.67 7.08 6.61
CA ARG A 145 2.91 6.56 7.96
C ARG A 145 1.74 5.75 8.51
N TYR A 146 2.04 4.64 9.18
CA TYR A 146 1.07 3.83 9.90
C TYR A 146 1.61 3.47 11.28
N ARG A 147 0.80 3.63 12.33
CA ARG A 147 1.16 3.28 13.70
C ARG A 147 0.04 2.50 14.37
N VAL A 148 0.40 1.47 15.14
CA VAL A 148 -0.55 0.72 15.98
C VAL A 148 0.11 0.23 17.26
N ALA A 149 -0.62 0.27 18.37
CA ALA A 149 -0.29 -0.47 19.59
C ALA A 149 -1.06 -1.80 19.64
N LEU A 150 -0.38 -2.87 20.05
CA LEU A 150 -0.90 -4.23 20.09
C LEU A 150 -1.23 -4.64 21.52
N ALA A 151 -2.22 -5.51 21.68
CA ALA A 151 -2.63 -6.06 22.97
C ALA A 151 -1.51 -6.88 23.65
N SER A 152 -0.51 -7.35 22.89
CA SER A 152 0.71 -7.96 23.43
C SER A 152 1.62 -6.98 24.20
N GLY A 153 1.35 -5.68 24.10
CA GLY A 153 2.19 -4.61 24.63
C GLY A 153 3.30 -4.16 23.69
N ALA A 154 3.45 -4.78 22.52
CA ALA A 154 4.31 -4.27 21.46
C ALA A 154 3.61 -3.17 20.64
N SER A 155 4.38 -2.35 19.92
CA SER A 155 3.85 -1.41 18.94
C SER A 155 4.65 -1.43 17.64
N ALA A 156 4.04 -0.93 16.57
CA ALA A 156 4.71 -0.70 15.30
C ALA A 156 4.45 0.74 14.85
N ASP A 157 5.50 1.45 14.44
CA ASP A 157 5.44 2.77 13.82
C ASP A 157 6.24 2.78 12.53
N LEU A 158 5.56 2.87 11.40
CA LEU A 158 6.09 2.56 10.09
C LEU A 158 6.02 3.79 9.20
N ALA A 159 7.11 4.12 8.51
CA ALA A 159 7.13 5.12 7.47
C ALA A 159 7.85 4.59 6.21
N VAL A 160 7.48 5.12 5.04
CA VAL A 160 8.00 4.61 3.77
C VAL A 160 8.50 5.69 2.83
N THR A 161 9.49 5.31 2.03
CA THR A 161 9.96 6.00 0.85
C THR A 161 9.35 5.38 -0.42
N THR A 162 10.01 5.45 -1.57
CA THR A 162 9.48 4.84 -2.80
C THR A 162 9.75 3.34 -2.82
N ARG A 163 10.92 2.88 -2.34
CA ARG A 163 11.36 1.48 -2.41
C ARG A 163 11.92 0.94 -1.10
N ALA A 164 11.95 1.76 -0.06
CA ALA A 164 12.43 1.40 1.27
C ALA A 164 11.49 1.91 2.37
N GLY A 165 11.57 1.34 3.55
CA GLY A 165 10.80 1.75 4.72
C GLY A 165 11.66 1.74 5.98
N ILE A 166 11.23 2.51 6.96
CA ILE A 166 11.79 2.55 8.31
C ILE A 166 10.65 2.23 9.29
N GLY A 167 10.93 1.40 10.27
CA GLY A 167 9.96 0.99 11.27
C GLY A 167 10.58 0.94 12.65
N ASP A 168 9.90 1.54 13.62
CA ASP A 168 10.23 1.44 15.04
C ASP A 168 9.26 0.44 15.70
N PHE A 169 9.82 -0.57 16.34
CA PHE A 169 9.09 -1.62 17.04
C PHE A 169 9.44 -1.59 18.52
N ALA A 170 8.52 -1.05 19.33
CA ALA A 170 8.67 -1.03 20.77
C ALA A 170 8.08 -2.29 21.40
N PHE A 171 8.71 -2.76 22.48
CA PHE A 171 8.31 -3.94 23.24
C PHE A 171 8.14 -3.58 24.73
N PRO A 172 7.45 -4.39 25.54
CA PRO A 172 7.46 -4.19 26.98
C PRO A 172 8.86 -4.35 27.56
N LYS A 173 9.33 -3.35 28.32
CA LYS A 173 10.67 -3.35 28.94
C LYS A 173 10.96 -4.64 29.72
N GLY A 174 12.09 -5.25 29.42
CA GLY A 174 12.57 -6.50 30.03
C GLY A 174 11.88 -7.78 29.51
N ALA A 175 10.94 -7.67 28.57
CA ALA A 175 10.40 -8.83 27.86
C ALA A 175 11.36 -9.31 26.76
N LYS A 176 11.17 -10.54 26.29
CA LYS A 176 11.80 -10.98 25.05
C LYS A 176 10.99 -10.43 23.88
N GLY A 177 11.55 -9.46 23.17
CA GLY A 177 10.96 -8.91 21.96
C GLY A 177 11.52 -9.61 20.73
N SER A 178 10.67 -10.14 19.86
CA SER A 178 11.07 -10.76 18.60
C SER A 178 10.42 -10.08 17.41
N LEU A 179 11.13 -10.04 16.29
CA LEU A 179 10.56 -9.72 14.99
C LEU A 179 10.55 -10.98 14.13
N LEU A 180 9.35 -11.41 13.73
CA LEU A 180 9.11 -12.57 12.89
C LEU A 180 9.04 -12.13 11.43
N PHE A 181 9.91 -12.68 10.59
CA PHE A 181 9.92 -12.53 9.14
C PHE A 181 9.21 -13.71 8.50
N ARG A 182 7.92 -13.56 8.22
CA ARG A 182 7.07 -14.61 7.63
C ARG A 182 7.22 -14.66 6.12
N VAL A 183 8.45 -14.83 5.63
CA VAL A 183 8.85 -14.57 4.23
C VAL A 183 7.96 -15.27 3.20
N SER A 184 7.51 -16.49 3.48
CA SER A 184 6.63 -17.26 2.59
C SER A 184 5.15 -16.88 2.63
N ASN A 185 4.70 -16.08 3.61
CA ASN A 185 3.28 -15.89 3.93
C ASN A 185 2.63 -14.70 3.21
N SER A 186 2.84 -14.61 1.89
CA SER A 186 2.14 -13.66 1.02
C SER A 186 0.63 -13.92 1.00
N LEU A 187 -0.20 -12.91 0.75
CA LEU A 187 -1.65 -13.04 0.72
C LEU A 187 -2.13 -14.07 -0.31
N ASN A 188 -1.46 -14.11 -1.45
CA ASN A 188 -1.77 -14.99 -2.58
C ASN A 188 -0.96 -16.30 -2.60
N GLY A 189 -0.27 -16.65 -1.50
CA GLY A 189 0.60 -17.82 -1.45
C GLY A 189 2.00 -17.57 -2.03
N SER A 190 2.89 -18.54 -1.90
CA SER A 190 4.25 -18.48 -2.45
C SER A 190 4.68 -19.83 -3.01
N GLU A 191 5.32 -19.83 -4.17
CA GLU A 191 5.94 -21.04 -4.72
C GLU A 191 7.21 -21.38 -3.94
N ASP A 192 8.00 -20.36 -3.64
CA ASP A 192 9.30 -20.48 -2.99
C ASP A 192 9.59 -19.22 -2.19
N ALA A 193 10.39 -19.37 -1.14
CA ALA A 193 10.80 -18.29 -0.27
C ALA A 193 12.15 -18.64 0.34
N GLU A 194 12.96 -17.62 0.62
CA GLU A 194 14.29 -17.78 1.22
C GLU A 194 14.49 -16.67 2.25
N VAL A 195 15.06 -17.04 3.40
CA VAL A 195 15.54 -16.10 4.41
C VAL A 195 16.97 -16.41 4.79
N THR A 196 17.76 -15.37 5.00
CA THR A 196 19.11 -15.41 5.56
C THR A 196 19.21 -14.36 6.66
N ILE A 197 19.71 -14.76 7.81
CA ILE A 197 19.97 -13.95 8.99
C ILE A 197 21.48 -13.86 9.15
N ASP A 198 22.01 -12.64 9.17
CA ASP A 198 23.41 -12.37 9.50
C ASP A 198 23.44 -11.59 10.83
N PRO A 199 23.68 -12.29 11.96
CA PRO A 199 23.77 -11.64 13.26
C PRO A 199 24.94 -10.66 13.40
N ALA A 200 26.04 -10.89 12.67
CA ALA A 200 27.22 -10.03 12.74
C ALA A 200 26.97 -8.70 12.03
N ALA A 201 26.32 -8.76 10.86
CA ALA A 201 25.91 -7.57 10.11
C ALA A 201 24.61 -6.94 10.65
N ARG A 202 23.89 -7.61 11.56
CA ARG A 202 22.55 -7.22 12.04
C ARG A 202 21.59 -7.05 10.87
N THR A 203 21.54 -8.06 10.01
CA THR A 203 20.67 -8.03 8.83
C THR A 203 19.83 -9.29 8.70
N VAL A 204 18.63 -9.13 8.15
CA VAL A 204 17.79 -10.21 7.65
C VAL A 204 17.51 -9.90 6.19
N SER A 205 17.72 -10.86 5.29
CA SER A 205 17.50 -10.66 3.86
C SER A 205 16.93 -11.92 3.22
N GLY A 206 16.41 -11.80 2.02
CA GLY A 206 15.81 -12.95 1.37
C GLY A 206 15.00 -12.60 0.14
N SER A 207 14.18 -13.57 -0.27
CA SER A 207 13.25 -13.38 -1.38
C SER A 207 11.98 -14.21 -1.22
N VAL A 208 10.91 -13.79 -1.90
CA VAL A 208 9.70 -14.58 -2.08
C VAL A 208 9.33 -14.61 -3.55
N LEU A 209 9.09 -15.82 -4.06
CA LEU A 209 8.64 -16.11 -5.40
C LEU A 209 7.12 -16.34 -5.35
N THR A 210 6.37 -15.36 -5.84
CA THR A 210 4.91 -15.36 -5.72
C THR A 210 4.22 -14.80 -6.98
N GLY A 211 2.89 -14.85 -6.99
CA GLY A 211 2.04 -14.29 -8.03
C GLY A 211 0.68 -14.98 -8.06
N ALA A 212 -0.02 -14.86 -9.19
CA ALA A 212 -1.38 -15.34 -9.41
C ALA A 212 -2.48 -14.44 -8.83
N PHE A 213 -2.32 -13.13 -9.00
CA PHE A 213 -3.36 -12.13 -8.76
C PHE A 213 -4.69 -12.55 -9.42
N CYS A 214 -5.75 -12.64 -8.63
CA CYS A 214 -7.09 -13.06 -9.07
C CYS A 214 -7.15 -14.43 -9.77
N GLY A 215 -6.10 -15.26 -9.63
CA GLY A 215 -6.11 -16.63 -10.10
C GLY A 215 -7.13 -17.48 -9.34
N ARG A 216 -7.50 -18.64 -9.87
CA ARG A 216 -8.46 -19.51 -9.19
C ARG A 216 -7.80 -20.25 -7.99
N ARG A 217 -6.47 -20.21 -7.77
CA ARG A 217 -5.87 -20.59 -6.46
C ARG A 217 -6.23 -19.63 -5.34
N ALA A 218 -6.51 -18.39 -5.73
CA ALA A 218 -7.06 -17.37 -4.88
C ALA A 218 -8.60 -17.56 -4.68
N ASN A 219 -9.32 -18.10 -5.69
CA ASN A 219 -10.81 -18.21 -5.69
C ASN A 219 -11.40 -19.61 -6.04
N GLY A 220 -10.75 -20.73 -5.71
CA GLY A 220 -11.27 -22.11 -5.88
C GLY A 220 -11.18 -22.82 -7.27
N GLY A 221 -10.03 -22.88 -7.96
CA GLY A 221 -9.83 -23.83 -9.06
C GLY A 221 -8.71 -23.69 -10.09
N ALA A 222 -8.99 -24.07 -11.35
CA ALA A 222 -8.02 -24.74 -12.23
C ALA A 222 -7.08 -23.89 -13.11
N ASN A 223 -7.34 -22.60 -13.37
CA ASN A 223 -6.54 -21.78 -14.30
C ASN A 223 -5.56 -20.82 -13.59
N ASN A 224 -4.45 -20.45 -14.24
CA ASN A 224 -3.41 -19.51 -13.79
C ASN A 224 -2.63 -19.91 -12.51
N LYS A 225 -2.13 -21.15 -12.45
CA LYS A 225 -1.23 -21.67 -11.38
C LYS A 225 0.23 -21.25 -11.57
N LYS A 226 0.51 -19.99 -11.92
CA LYS A 226 1.86 -19.53 -12.24
C LYS A 226 2.31 -18.50 -11.22
N THR A 227 3.59 -18.55 -10.89
CA THR A 227 4.29 -17.44 -10.26
C THR A 227 4.63 -16.40 -11.30
N TYR A 228 4.58 -15.12 -10.94
CA TYR A 228 4.80 -14.02 -11.88
C TYR A 228 5.98 -13.12 -11.50
N TYR A 229 6.35 -13.04 -10.22
CA TYR A 229 7.44 -12.18 -9.78
C TYR A 229 8.18 -12.77 -8.58
N ARG A 230 9.42 -12.29 -8.40
CA ARG A 230 10.19 -12.49 -7.18
C ARG A 230 10.43 -11.13 -6.54
N LEU A 231 10.07 -11.00 -5.28
CA LEU A 231 10.42 -9.85 -4.46
C LEU A 231 11.65 -10.19 -3.63
N TYR A 232 12.69 -9.38 -3.72
CA TYR A 232 13.87 -9.43 -2.85
C TYR A 232 13.75 -8.36 -1.79
N PHE A 233 14.20 -8.66 -0.58
CA PHE A 233 14.24 -7.71 0.52
C PHE A 233 15.56 -7.78 1.30
N THR A 234 15.89 -6.69 1.97
CA THR A 234 16.93 -6.63 2.99
C THR A 234 16.46 -5.72 4.11
N ALA A 235 16.64 -6.14 5.35
CA ALA A 235 16.33 -5.42 6.56
C ALA A 235 17.60 -5.29 7.39
N SER A 236 17.94 -4.07 7.81
CA SER A 236 19.04 -3.79 8.73
C SER A 236 18.52 -3.23 10.04
N PHE A 237 19.20 -3.58 11.13
CA PHE A 237 18.81 -3.21 12.48
C PHE A 237 19.88 -2.37 13.14
N ASP A 238 19.46 -1.41 13.96
CA ASP A 238 20.34 -0.65 14.83
C ASP A 238 20.83 -1.47 16.03
N ARG A 239 20.08 -2.52 16.40
CA ARG A 239 20.37 -3.37 17.56
C ARG A 239 20.90 -4.75 17.21
N ALA A 240 21.76 -5.27 18.09
CA ALA A 240 22.27 -6.64 17.98
C ALA A 240 21.20 -7.65 18.37
N PHE A 241 21.22 -8.83 17.74
CA PHE A 241 20.30 -9.92 18.07
C PHE A 241 20.79 -10.67 19.31
N ALA A 242 19.93 -10.79 20.32
CA ALA A 242 20.15 -11.65 21.48
C ALA A 242 19.98 -13.14 21.12
N ALA A 243 19.08 -13.44 20.19
CA ALA A 243 18.89 -14.76 19.62
C ALA A 243 18.32 -14.66 18.20
N ASN A 244 18.39 -15.76 17.45
CA ASN A 244 17.76 -15.90 16.15
C ASN A 244 17.37 -17.36 15.90
N GLY A 245 16.58 -17.59 14.86
CA GLY A 245 16.30 -18.93 14.35
C GLY A 245 15.43 -18.85 13.10
N THR A 246 15.19 -20.02 12.49
CA THR A 246 14.34 -20.14 11.31
C THR A 246 13.28 -21.21 11.50
N TRP A 247 12.30 -21.24 10.60
CA TRP A 247 11.34 -22.33 10.52
C TRP A 247 11.12 -22.76 9.07
N VAL A 248 10.81 -24.04 8.90
CA VAL A 248 10.32 -24.63 7.66
C VAL A 248 9.20 -25.58 8.00
N ASP A 249 8.04 -25.34 7.41
CA ASP A 249 6.79 -26.01 7.72
C ASP A 249 6.55 -26.05 9.24
N GLY A 250 6.21 -27.19 9.82
CA GLY A 250 6.00 -27.32 11.26
C GLY A 250 7.27 -27.26 12.12
N ALA A 251 8.47 -27.26 11.52
CA ALA A 251 9.72 -27.38 12.25
C ALA A 251 10.35 -26.01 12.57
N LEU A 252 10.60 -25.78 13.85
CA LEU A 252 11.38 -24.64 14.34
C LEU A 252 12.85 -25.04 14.53
N ASN A 253 13.76 -24.23 14.00
CA ASN A 253 15.20 -24.44 14.04
C ASN A 253 15.86 -23.26 14.76
N ALA A 254 15.99 -23.37 16.08
CA ALA A 254 16.64 -22.33 16.90
C ALA A 254 18.13 -22.20 16.53
N GLY A 255 18.62 -20.97 16.39
CA GLY A 255 20.00 -20.65 16.03
C GLY A 255 20.37 -20.88 14.56
N ALA A 256 19.47 -21.44 13.74
CA ALA A 256 19.66 -21.52 12.31
C ALA A 256 19.59 -20.12 11.67
N THR A 257 20.45 -19.88 10.68
CA THR A 257 20.57 -18.57 10.01
C THR A 257 19.98 -18.55 8.61
N SER A 258 19.53 -19.68 8.09
CA SER A 258 18.85 -19.73 6.79
C SER A 258 17.72 -20.74 6.78
N ALA A 259 16.74 -20.47 5.92
CA ALA A 259 15.65 -21.39 5.62
C ALA A 259 15.11 -21.09 4.21
N HIS A 260 14.52 -22.11 3.60
CA HIS A 260 13.86 -21.99 2.31
C HIS A 260 12.54 -22.78 2.30
N GLY A 261 11.63 -22.41 1.40
CA GLY A 261 10.39 -23.13 1.14
C GLY A 261 9.16 -22.22 1.13
N GLY A 262 8.37 -22.30 0.06
CA GLY A 262 7.08 -21.62 -0.04
C GLY A 262 5.95 -22.39 0.62
N GLU A 263 4.87 -21.70 0.97
CA GLU A 263 3.64 -22.31 1.51
C GLU A 263 2.78 -22.96 0.40
N GLY A 264 3.21 -22.84 -0.86
CA GLY A 264 2.44 -23.20 -2.03
C GLY A 264 1.24 -22.28 -2.20
N TYR A 265 0.25 -22.78 -2.92
CA TYR A 265 -0.94 -22.02 -3.30
C TYR A 265 -2.24 -22.79 -3.06
N GLU A 266 -2.16 -23.87 -2.29
CA GLU A 266 -3.35 -24.58 -1.83
C GLU A 266 -4.00 -23.77 -0.70
N THR A 267 -5.19 -24.17 -0.26
CA THR A 267 -5.94 -23.47 0.81
C THR A 267 -6.37 -24.44 1.90
N GLY A 268 -6.79 -23.91 3.05
CA GLY A 268 -7.27 -24.72 4.18
C GLY A 268 -6.24 -25.76 4.63
N ALA A 269 -6.71 -26.98 4.89
CA ALA A 269 -5.89 -28.08 5.41
C ALA A 269 -4.70 -28.46 4.51
N ALA A 270 -4.77 -28.21 3.20
CA ALA A 270 -3.67 -28.51 2.27
C ALA A 270 -2.53 -27.47 2.31
N ARG A 271 -2.78 -26.29 2.90
CA ARG A 271 -1.78 -25.23 3.16
C ARG A 271 -1.32 -25.20 4.61
N ALA A 272 -2.17 -25.62 5.53
CA ALA A 272 -1.92 -25.65 6.97
C ALA A 272 -0.51 -26.16 7.33
N GLY A 273 0.23 -25.39 8.11
CA GLY A 273 1.56 -25.80 8.58
C GLY A 273 2.69 -25.66 7.58
N ARG A 274 2.45 -25.13 6.36
CA ARG A 274 3.49 -25.03 5.32
C ARG A 274 4.13 -23.65 5.21
N GLY A 275 5.37 -23.62 4.75
CA GLY A 275 6.12 -22.40 4.44
C GLY A 275 7.30 -22.15 5.37
N SER A 276 8.09 -21.13 5.08
CA SER A 276 9.31 -20.80 5.81
C SER A 276 9.38 -19.33 6.25
N GLY A 277 10.32 -19.07 7.15
CA GLY A 277 10.66 -17.73 7.64
C GLY A 277 11.75 -17.76 8.71
N GLY A 278 11.98 -16.60 9.33
CA GLY A 278 13.02 -16.42 10.34
C GLY A 278 12.61 -15.45 11.44
N TYR A 279 13.22 -15.54 12.61
CA TYR A 279 13.02 -14.60 13.71
C TYR A 279 14.36 -14.10 14.25
N VAL A 280 14.34 -12.86 14.73
CA VAL A 280 15.42 -12.26 15.52
C VAL A 280 14.83 -11.75 16.82
N THR A 281 15.53 -11.98 17.92
CA THR A 281 15.10 -11.62 19.27
C THR A 281 16.06 -10.59 19.86
N PHE A 282 15.53 -9.65 20.62
CA PHE A 282 16.24 -8.55 21.24
C PHE A 282 16.10 -8.61 22.76
N ASP A 283 17.14 -8.17 23.45
CA ASP A 283 17.07 -7.87 24.88
C ASP A 283 16.45 -6.48 25.06
N THR A 284 15.29 -6.39 25.71
CA THR A 284 14.55 -5.13 25.87
C THR A 284 14.74 -4.49 27.25
N ALA A 285 15.72 -4.95 28.04
CA ALA A 285 15.89 -4.47 29.42
C ALA A 285 16.41 -3.03 29.50
N SER A 286 17.37 -2.66 28.65
CA SER A 286 18.01 -1.34 28.65
C SER A 286 17.40 -0.36 27.66
N ASP A 287 16.88 -0.90 26.57
CA ASP A 287 16.31 -0.19 25.42
C ASP A 287 15.25 -1.13 24.86
N ASP A 288 14.01 -0.67 24.80
CA ASP A 288 12.85 -1.46 24.42
C ASP A 288 12.33 -1.11 23.03
N ASP A 289 12.99 -0.19 22.33
CA ASP A 289 12.74 0.13 20.94
C ASP A 289 13.71 -0.61 20.00
N VAL A 290 13.23 -0.98 18.83
CA VAL A 290 14.00 -1.67 17.80
C VAL A 290 13.69 -1.03 16.46
N ARG A 291 14.68 -0.35 15.87
CA ARG A 291 14.54 0.25 14.56
C ARG A 291 15.02 -0.69 13.47
N VAL A 292 14.16 -0.91 12.49
CA VAL A 292 14.48 -1.65 11.27
C VAL A 292 14.37 -0.74 10.07
N ARG A 293 15.32 -0.87 9.14
CA ARG A 293 15.26 -0.24 7.83
C ARG A 293 15.20 -1.33 6.78
N VAL A 294 14.18 -1.30 5.93
CA VAL A 294 13.92 -2.34 4.93
C VAL A 294 13.98 -1.76 3.52
N GLY A 295 14.69 -2.41 2.61
CA GLY A 295 14.64 -2.12 1.17
C GLY A 295 14.07 -3.30 0.41
N ILE A 296 13.30 -3.02 -0.64
CA ILE A 296 12.76 -4.03 -1.54
C ILE A 296 13.20 -3.82 -2.99
N SER A 297 13.18 -4.89 -3.78
CA SER A 297 13.40 -4.85 -5.23
C SER A 297 12.79 -6.06 -5.92
N TYR A 298 12.25 -5.87 -7.13
CA TYR A 298 11.81 -6.97 -8.01
C TYR A 298 12.94 -7.53 -8.89
N THR A 299 14.15 -6.96 -8.84
CA THR A 299 15.23 -7.33 -9.76
C THR A 299 16.32 -8.19 -9.14
N SER A 300 16.82 -7.84 -7.94
CA SER A 300 17.82 -8.62 -7.22
C SER A 300 17.97 -8.19 -5.76
N ALA A 301 18.61 -9.05 -4.95
CA ALA A 301 19.02 -8.73 -3.59
C ALA A 301 19.94 -7.49 -3.51
N ASP A 302 20.90 -7.37 -4.44
CA ASP A 302 21.79 -6.21 -4.48
C ASP A 302 21.05 -4.92 -4.83
N ALA A 303 20.03 -5.00 -5.68
CA ALA A 303 19.18 -3.85 -5.97
C ALA A 303 18.36 -3.44 -4.75
N ALA A 304 17.87 -4.38 -3.94
CA ALA A 304 17.19 -4.07 -2.68
C ALA A 304 18.12 -3.34 -1.70
N LYS A 305 19.37 -3.81 -1.55
CA LYS A 305 20.42 -3.14 -0.76
C LYS A 305 20.71 -1.72 -1.25
N ARG A 306 20.86 -1.53 -2.57
CA ARG A 306 21.07 -0.20 -3.17
C ARG A 306 19.88 0.73 -2.99
N ASN A 307 18.66 0.22 -3.11
CA ASN A 307 17.44 1.00 -2.88
C ASN A 307 17.39 1.49 -1.43
N LEU A 308 17.66 0.60 -0.48
CA LEU A 308 17.73 0.96 0.94
C LEU A 308 18.76 2.05 1.20
N ALA A 309 20.01 1.83 0.80
CA ALA A 309 21.11 2.78 1.05
C ALA A 309 20.92 4.14 0.35
N LYS A 310 20.16 4.18 -0.75
CA LYS A 310 19.87 5.42 -1.48
C LYS A 310 18.72 6.21 -0.87
N GLU A 311 17.69 5.53 -0.38
CA GLU A 311 16.44 6.18 0.04
C GLU A 311 16.37 6.42 1.56
N ILE A 312 17.13 5.70 2.39
CA ILE A 312 17.15 5.87 3.84
C ILE A 312 18.60 5.98 4.33
N GLY A 313 18.95 7.15 4.84
CA GLY A 313 20.24 7.45 5.47
C GLY A 313 20.37 6.86 6.87
N ALA A 314 21.61 6.78 7.34
CA ALA A 314 21.93 6.25 8.67
C ALA A 314 21.30 7.06 9.82
N GLY A 315 21.13 8.37 9.63
CA GLY A 315 20.53 9.28 10.60
C GLY A 315 19.01 9.45 10.48
N ASP A 316 18.37 8.82 9.50
CA ASP A 316 16.93 8.94 9.32
C ASP A 316 16.17 8.19 10.41
N ASP A 317 15.00 8.72 10.75
CA ASP A 317 14.04 8.16 11.69
C ASP A 317 12.63 8.11 11.05
N VAL A 318 11.67 7.53 11.77
CA VAL A 318 10.29 7.40 11.26
C VAL A 318 9.66 8.76 10.99
N ASP A 319 9.93 9.77 11.82
CA ASP A 319 9.37 11.10 11.68
C ASP A 319 9.91 11.83 10.43
N SER A 320 11.22 11.75 10.16
CA SER A 320 11.85 12.37 9.00
C SER A 320 11.36 11.77 7.68
N VAL A 321 11.23 10.44 7.62
CA VAL A 321 10.71 9.74 6.43
C VAL A 321 9.22 10.00 6.24
N ALA A 322 8.42 10.02 7.32
CA ALA A 322 6.99 10.34 7.24
C ALA A 322 6.74 11.79 6.78
N ALA A 323 7.57 12.75 7.22
CA ALA A 323 7.46 14.14 6.82
C ALA A 323 7.73 14.33 5.31
N ASP A 324 8.75 13.67 4.77
CA ASP A 324 9.05 13.65 3.32
C ASP A 324 7.88 13.05 2.52
N ALA A 325 7.34 11.92 3.00
CA ALA A 325 6.19 11.28 2.39
C ALA A 325 4.94 12.18 2.35
N GLY A 326 4.64 12.88 3.45
CA GLY A 326 3.58 13.88 3.50
C GLY A 326 3.82 15.05 2.54
N GLY A 327 5.08 15.44 2.33
CA GLY A 327 5.48 16.43 1.32
C GLY A 327 5.14 15.99 -0.10
N SER A 328 5.47 14.75 -0.45
CA SER A 328 5.10 14.14 -1.73
C SER A 328 3.58 14.08 -1.92
N GLY A 329 2.83 13.68 -0.88
CA GLY A 329 1.36 13.67 -0.88
C GLY A 329 0.75 15.05 -1.16
N ARG A 330 1.31 16.11 -0.56
CA ARG A 330 0.89 17.51 -0.83
C ARG A 330 1.09 17.86 -2.30
N GLY A 331 2.23 17.50 -2.88
CA GLY A 331 2.51 17.72 -4.30
C GLY A 331 1.52 17.02 -5.23
N SER A 332 1.19 15.74 -4.96
CA SER A 332 0.22 14.98 -5.76
C SER A 332 -1.22 15.47 -5.62
N CYS A 333 -1.67 15.87 -4.42
CA CYS A 333 -3.03 16.37 -4.22
C CYS A 333 -3.22 17.80 -4.76
N ALA A 334 -2.15 18.61 -4.79
CA ALA A 334 -2.21 19.99 -5.29
C ALA A 334 -2.50 20.10 -6.80
N THR A 335 -2.28 19.03 -7.57
CA THR A 335 -2.63 18.99 -9.00
C THR A 335 -4.12 18.78 -9.25
N SER A 336 -4.88 18.28 -8.26
CA SER A 336 -6.34 18.20 -8.28
C SER A 336 -6.98 19.36 -7.52
N ARG A 337 -7.02 20.56 -8.11
CA ARG A 337 -7.72 21.70 -7.49
C ARG A 337 -9.23 21.59 -7.71
N SER A 338 -9.99 21.31 -6.65
CA SER A 338 -11.43 21.59 -6.60
C SER A 338 -11.69 22.87 -5.81
N PRO A 339 -12.58 23.77 -6.27
CA PRO A 339 -12.97 24.94 -5.50
C PRO A 339 -13.72 24.50 -4.22
N ALA A 340 -13.38 25.12 -3.08
CA ALA A 340 -14.08 24.88 -1.82
C ALA A 340 -15.53 25.35 -1.92
N VAL A 341 -16.49 24.45 -1.68
CA VAL A 341 -17.90 24.79 -1.51
C VAL A 341 -18.10 25.29 -0.06
N PRO A 342 -18.79 26.42 0.19
CA PRO A 342 -19.02 26.89 1.55
C PRO A 342 -19.93 25.90 2.29
N THR A 343 -19.50 25.44 3.46
CA THR A 343 -20.22 24.49 4.30
C THR A 343 -21.31 25.19 5.12
N THR A 344 -22.55 25.12 4.65
CA THR A 344 -23.74 25.25 5.50
C THR A 344 -24.52 23.94 5.47
N SER A 345 -24.11 22.97 6.29
CA SER A 345 -24.97 21.82 6.63
C SER A 345 -24.35 21.05 7.79
N SER A 346 -24.97 21.14 8.96
CA SER A 346 -24.79 20.16 10.04
C SER A 346 -25.26 18.79 9.54
N ARG A 347 -24.33 17.84 9.45
CA ARG A 347 -24.42 16.47 8.88
C ARG A 347 -24.60 16.40 7.36
N PRO A 348 -23.73 15.67 6.63
CA PRO A 348 -24.02 15.29 5.25
C PRO A 348 -24.60 13.88 5.18
N SER A 349 -25.84 13.79 4.72
CA SER A 349 -26.26 12.73 3.80
C SER A 349 -25.37 12.79 2.55
N THR A 350 -24.82 11.64 2.18
CA THR A 350 -23.89 11.40 1.07
C THR A 350 -24.43 11.81 -0.32
N PRO A 351 -23.67 12.58 -1.11
CA PRO A 351 -23.69 12.49 -2.57
C PRO A 351 -22.36 11.88 -3.10
N PRO A 352 -22.35 11.33 -4.34
CA PRO A 352 -21.22 10.58 -4.86
C PRO A 352 -20.12 11.54 -5.32
N CYS A 353 -19.15 11.80 -4.45
CA CYS A 353 -17.92 12.48 -4.82
C CYS A 353 -16.86 11.44 -5.16
N THR A 354 -16.38 11.47 -6.40
CA THR A 354 -15.09 10.91 -6.81
C THR A 354 -14.01 11.41 -5.86
N THR A 355 -13.55 10.55 -4.95
CA THR A 355 -12.45 10.81 -4.02
C THR A 355 -11.11 10.69 -4.74
N PRO A 356 -10.30 11.76 -4.87
CA PRO A 356 -8.95 11.66 -5.45
C PRO A 356 -7.96 10.90 -4.55
N SER A 357 -8.33 10.58 -3.30
CA SER A 357 -7.46 9.89 -2.33
C SER A 357 -7.12 8.44 -2.70
N CYS A 358 -7.98 7.76 -3.47
CA CYS A 358 -7.74 6.37 -3.88
C CYS A 358 -6.90 6.25 -5.16
N SER A 359 -6.66 7.35 -5.89
CA SER A 359 -6.11 7.27 -7.25
C SER A 359 -4.58 7.15 -7.36
N PRO A 360 -3.72 7.76 -6.52
CA PRO A 360 -2.29 7.77 -6.82
C PRO A 360 -1.52 6.53 -6.35
N THR A 361 -2.18 5.52 -5.77
CA THR A 361 -1.48 4.30 -5.32
C THR A 361 -1.05 3.42 -6.52
N CYS A 362 -1.71 3.54 -7.67
CA CYS A 362 -1.42 2.74 -8.86
C CYS A 362 -1.35 3.59 -10.14
N PRO A 363 -0.44 3.29 -11.09
CA PRO A 363 0.55 2.20 -11.05
C PRO A 363 1.74 2.53 -10.13
N ALA A 364 2.18 1.56 -9.32
CA ALA A 364 3.40 1.67 -8.52
C ALA A 364 4.66 1.69 -9.40
N THR A 365 5.68 2.44 -8.98
CA THR A 365 6.96 2.49 -9.71
C THR A 365 7.73 1.18 -9.53
N SER A 366 8.08 0.48 -10.62
CA SER A 366 8.82 -0.79 -10.57
C SER A 366 10.31 -0.67 -10.96
N THR A 367 10.78 0.52 -11.33
CA THR A 367 12.14 0.75 -11.85
C THR A 367 13.18 0.89 -10.73
N ALA A 368 14.33 0.21 -10.87
CA ALA A 368 15.50 0.45 -10.02
C ALA A 368 16.24 1.73 -10.47
N PRO A 369 16.98 2.42 -9.58
CA PRO A 369 17.64 3.71 -9.88
C PRO A 369 18.87 3.63 -10.82
N THR A 370 19.00 2.60 -11.66
CA THR A 370 20.03 2.51 -12.70
C THR A 370 19.50 3.05 -14.03
N SER A 371 20.37 3.75 -14.77
CA SER A 371 20.10 4.52 -16.00
C SER A 371 19.70 3.71 -17.24
N ALA A 372 18.77 2.76 -17.13
CA ALA A 372 18.30 1.98 -18.27
C ALA A 372 16.84 1.53 -18.07
N ALA A 373 15.90 2.40 -18.44
CA ALA A 373 14.54 2.04 -18.85
C ALA A 373 13.89 3.25 -19.53
N THR A 374 14.39 3.62 -20.70
CA THR A 374 13.68 4.53 -21.60
C THR A 374 12.65 3.68 -22.35
N GLY A 375 11.37 3.90 -22.06
CA GLY A 375 10.30 3.50 -22.95
C GLY A 375 9.08 2.91 -22.25
N TRP A 376 7.92 3.39 -22.68
CA TRP A 376 6.58 2.85 -22.48
C TRP A 376 5.86 3.28 -21.19
N CYS A 377 5.28 4.50 -21.25
CA CYS A 377 3.85 4.73 -21.08
C CYS A 377 3.54 6.23 -21.21
N THR A 378 3.23 6.71 -22.41
CA THR A 378 2.54 7.99 -22.62
C THR A 378 1.07 7.71 -22.88
N ALA A 379 0.22 8.02 -21.92
CA ALA A 379 -1.21 8.20 -22.16
C ALA A 379 -1.41 9.61 -22.75
N SER A 380 -1.65 9.71 -24.06
CA SER A 380 -2.17 10.93 -24.68
C SER A 380 -3.68 10.86 -24.79
N ASN A 381 -4.35 11.91 -24.32
CA ASN A 381 -5.79 12.08 -24.46
C ASN A 381 -6.08 13.38 -25.21
N ALA A 382 -7.10 13.31 -26.07
CA ALA A 382 -7.82 14.37 -26.78
C ALA A 382 -7.21 14.99 -28.07
N GLY A 383 -8.04 14.97 -29.13
CA GLY A 383 -7.85 15.73 -30.36
C GLY A 383 -8.79 15.29 -31.49
N SER A 384 -10.08 15.61 -31.38
CA SER A 384 -11.08 15.44 -32.45
C SER A 384 -10.77 16.31 -33.66
N GLY A 385 -10.64 15.71 -34.84
CA GLY A 385 -10.58 16.43 -36.12
C GLY A 385 -10.96 15.51 -37.29
N ARG A 386 -12.08 15.80 -37.96
CA ARG A 386 -12.47 15.16 -39.23
C ARG A 386 -11.62 15.73 -40.36
N SER A 387 -11.08 14.86 -41.21
CA SER A 387 -10.96 15.13 -42.64
C SER A 387 -10.75 13.83 -43.43
N THR A 388 -11.48 13.76 -44.54
CA THR A 388 -11.65 12.69 -45.53
C THR A 388 -10.38 12.35 -46.33
N ALA A 389 -10.17 11.07 -46.66
CA ALA A 389 -10.25 10.51 -48.02
C ALA A 389 -9.37 9.26 -48.27
N THR A 390 -9.98 8.27 -48.95
CA THR A 390 -9.43 7.26 -49.88
C THR A 390 -8.51 6.12 -49.38
N SER A 391 -9.05 4.90 -49.37
CA SER A 391 -8.31 3.64 -49.56
C SER A 391 -8.12 3.33 -51.06
N PRO A 392 -7.19 2.43 -51.42
CA PRO A 392 -7.66 1.05 -51.63
C PRO A 392 -6.73 -0.07 -51.11
N ALA A 393 -7.42 -1.14 -50.68
CA ALA A 393 -7.15 -2.58 -50.83
C ALA A 393 -5.84 -3.22 -50.33
N GLY A 394 -5.99 -4.25 -49.48
CA GLY A 394 -4.95 -5.26 -49.25
C GLY A 394 -5.07 -6.14 -47.99
N THR A 395 -6.16 -6.91 -47.85
CA THR A 395 -6.26 -8.24 -47.18
C THR A 395 -5.47 -8.55 -45.89
N SER A 396 -6.16 -8.70 -44.76
CA SER A 396 -6.20 -9.97 -44.00
C SER A 396 -7.38 -10.00 -43.01
N THR A 397 -8.03 -11.15 -42.91
CA THR A 397 -9.27 -11.41 -42.19
C THR A 397 -9.02 -11.78 -40.72
N ALA A 398 -9.42 -10.92 -39.79
CA ALA A 398 -9.60 -11.27 -38.38
C ALA A 398 -11.09 -11.12 -38.01
N ARG A 399 -11.67 -12.22 -37.53
CA ARG A 399 -13.04 -12.29 -37.00
C ARG A 399 -13.17 -11.42 -35.75
N THR A 400 -14.20 -10.59 -35.75
CA THR A 400 -14.71 -9.82 -34.61
C THR A 400 -15.36 -10.76 -33.60
N PRO A 401 -15.12 -10.61 -32.28
CA PRO A 401 -16.11 -10.93 -31.27
C PRO A 401 -16.84 -9.65 -30.87
N SER A 402 -18.15 -9.71 -31.04
CA SER A 402 -19.20 -8.80 -30.61
C SER A 402 -18.97 -8.25 -29.19
N CYS A 403 -19.03 -6.92 -29.07
CA CYS A 403 -19.15 -6.25 -27.78
C CYS A 403 -20.48 -6.66 -27.11
N TRP A 404 -20.38 -7.24 -25.92
CA TRP A 404 -21.52 -7.41 -25.03
C TRP A 404 -22.03 -6.03 -24.59
N ARG A 405 -23.26 -5.69 -25.01
CA ARG A 405 -24.06 -4.60 -24.43
C ARG A 405 -24.38 -4.97 -22.98
N CYS A 406 -23.90 -4.18 -22.02
CA CYS A 406 -24.47 -4.17 -20.68
C CYS A 406 -25.74 -3.32 -20.70
N SER A 407 -26.89 -4.00 -20.79
CA SER A 407 -28.20 -3.43 -20.54
C SER A 407 -28.43 -3.37 -19.03
N ASN A 408 -28.75 -2.18 -18.52
CA ASN A 408 -29.18 -1.95 -17.16
C ASN A 408 -30.65 -2.39 -16.99
N PRO A 409 -31.03 -3.05 -15.88
CA PRO A 409 -32.39 -2.89 -15.40
C PRO A 409 -32.44 -2.62 -13.90
N ALA A 410 -32.95 -1.44 -13.56
CA ALA A 410 -33.56 -1.20 -12.26
C ALA A 410 -35.10 -1.19 -12.41
N SER A 411 -35.76 -1.85 -11.45
CA SER A 411 -37.17 -1.76 -11.03
C SER A 411 -38.26 -2.63 -11.72
N ARG A 412 -38.77 -3.62 -10.96
CA ARG A 412 -40.19 -3.93 -10.61
C ARG A 412 -40.25 -5.36 -10.04
N ALA A 413 -40.45 -5.55 -8.73
CA ALA A 413 -41.72 -5.73 -8.00
C ALA A 413 -42.36 -7.15 -8.16
N THR A 414 -42.48 -7.88 -7.02
CA THR A 414 -43.50 -8.90 -6.60
C THR A 414 -43.95 -9.97 -7.61
N THR A 415 -43.92 -11.30 -7.39
CA THR A 415 -44.35 -12.21 -6.27
C THR A 415 -43.99 -13.69 -6.67
N PRO A 416 -44.14 -14.73 -5.81
CA PRO A 416 -43.41 -16.02 -5.89
C PRO A 416 -44.14 -17.26 -6.49
N SER A 417 -43.34 -18.33 -6.68
CA SER A 417 -43.67 -19.80 -6.75
C SER A 417 -43.97 -20.44 -8.13
N PRO A 418 -43.96 -21.78 -8.27
CA PRO A 418 -42.82 -22.71 -8.14
C PRO A 418 -42.73 -23.74 -9.31
N CYS A 419 -41.59 -24.43 -9.45
CA CYS A 419 -41.42 -25.84 -9.84
C CYS A 419 -39.93 -26.20 -9.86
#